data_AF-A0A2P5A5K9-F1
#
_entry.id   AF-A0A2P5A5K9-F1
#
_cell.length_a   1.000
_cell.length_b   1.000
_cell.length_c   1.000
_cell.angle_alpha   90.00
_cell.angle_beta   90.00
_cell.angle_gamma   90.00
#
_symmetry.space_group_name_H-M   'P 1'
#
loop_
_entity.id
_entity.type
_entity.pdbx_description
1 polymer ?
#
loop_
_entity_poly.entity_id
_entity_poly.type
_entity_poly.pdbx_seq_one_letter_code
_entity_poly.pdbx_strand_id
1 'polypeptide(L)'
;MAHAEIIDELHSEIPDIVVAAHNVSQLWSASTGSIGGISYTQDVTNMVKEPWLNEKTLPSCLENIKRDDLEIVLLGTGSSQPSKYRNVSSIYINLFSKGGLLFDCGEGTLGQLKRRYGVDVADNAVRALRCIWISHIHADHHTGLARILALRRDLLKEEPHDPVLVVGPRQLKRFLDAYQRLEDLDMMFLDSWHTTEASLNAFEVLIDSNKDHFTTGDLINSEDNSNKPTNSQMAQKIDFTSSTRGSYMQSYWRSGCPVDNAAGMKSLKKVLYDIGLEALISFPVVHCPHAFGVVLKAAERTNSIGQVIPGWKIVYSGDTRPCLELVEASHGATLLIHEASSCIKLFATFEDGMVEEAVAKNHSTTEEAIEVGNSAGAYRIILTHFSQRYPKIPVFDEVHMRNTCIAFDMMSVNVADLPVLPRVLPYLKLLFRNMVEEDR
;
A
#
# COMPACT_ATOMS: atom_id res chain seq x y z
N MET A 1 20.59 -0.15 26.71
CA MET A 1 21.87 -0.21 25.97
C MET A 1 21.97 1.03 25.12
N ALA A 2 23.09 1.74 25.20
CA ALA A 2 23.35 2.86 24.30
C ALA A 2 23.48 2.33 22.87
N HIS A 3 23.08 3.11 21.86
CA HIS A 3 23.15 2.71 20.45
C HIS A 3 24.54 2.21 20.03
N ALA A 4 25.59 2.76 20.64
CA ALA A 4 26.98 2.37 20.43
C ALA A 4 27.30 0.94 20.91
N GLU A 5 26.77 0.54 22.08
CA GLU A 5 27.03 -0.78 22.66
C GLU A 5 26.48 -1.91 21.76
N ILE A 6 25.30 -1.69 21.16
CA ILE A 6 24.68 -2.66 20.22
C ILE A 6 25.48 -2.76 18.92
N ILE A 7 26.01 -1.63 18.43
CA ILE A 7 26.84 -1.60 17.22
C ILE A 7 28.16 -2.33 17.46
N ASP A 8 28.79 -2.11 18.62
CA ASP A 8 30.03 -2.78 19.00
C ASP A 8 29.83 -4.29 19.17
N GLU A 9 28.70 -4.71 19.76
CA GLU A 9 28.30 -6.12 19.84
C GLU A 9 28.12 -6.74 18.44
N LEU A 10 27.38 -6.07 17.55
CA LEU A 10 27.20 -6.52 16.16
C LEU A 10 28.52 -6.61 15.39
N HIS A 11 29.43 -5.66 15.56
CA HIS A 11 30.76 -5.70 14.95
C HIS A 11 31.59 -6.88 15.46
N SER A 12 31.43 -7.25 16.74
CA SER A 12 32.08 -8.42 17.32
C SER A 12 31.49 -9.73 16.79
N GLU A 13 30.17 -9.81 16.61
CA GLU A 13 29.49 -11.01 16.15
C GLU A 13 29.65 -11.25 14.64
N ILE A 14 29.60 -10.18 13.83
CA ILE A 14 29.64 -10.25 12.37
C ILE A 14 30.68 -9.24 11.85
N PRO A 15 31.98 -9.54 11.86
CA PRO A 15 33.02 -8.58 11.45
C PRO A 15 32.84 -8.05 10.02
N ASP A 16 32.31 -8.87 9.11
CA ASP A 16 32.03 -8.52 7.71
C ASP A 16 30.99 -7.39 7.58
N ILE A 17 30.21 -7.10 8.63
CA ILE A 17 29.16 -6.08 8.62
C ILE A 17 29.73 -4.67 8.43
N VAL A 18 30.96 -4.42 8.87
CA VAL A 18 31.63 -3.11 8.73
C VAL A 18 31.89 -2.81 7.26
N VAL A 19 32.42 -3.81 6.54
CA VAL A 19 32.67 -3.72 5.10
C VAL A 19 31.35 -3.61 4.33
N ALA A 20 30.35 -4.39 4.73
CA ALA A 20 29.01 -4.32 4.14
C ALA A 20 28.39 -2.93 4.32
N ALA A 21 28.44 -2.35 5.52
CA ALA A 21 27.91 -1.02 5.82
C ALA A 21 28.62 0.08 5.01
N HIS A 22 29.94 -0.04 4.83
CA HIS A 22 30.70 0.86 3.96
C HIS A 22 30.25 0.74 2.49
N ASN A 23 30.16 -0.49 1.96
CA ASN A 23 29.72 -0.75 0.58
C ASN A 23 28.31 -0.23 0.33
N VAL A 24 27.39 -0.52 1.25
CA VAL A 24 26.01 -0.03 1.27
C VAL A 24 26.03 1.50 1.18
N SER A 25 26.75 2.21 2.05
CA SER A 25 26.83 3.68 2.03
C SER A 25 27.31 4.29 0.70
N GLN A 26 28.22 3.61 -0.01
CA GLN A 26 28.69 4.04 -1.34
C GLN A 26 27.61 3.94 -2.41
N LEU A 27 26.64 3.02 -2.28
CA LEU A 27 25.55 2.85 -3.25
C LEU A 27 24.66 4.09 -3.37
N TRP A 28 24.31 4.71 -2.23
CA TRP A 28 23.52 5.94 -2.22
C TRP A 28 24.33 7.16 -2.66
N SER A 29 25.62 7.21 -2.31
CA SER A 29 26.52 8.31 -2.69
C SER A 29 26.73 8.36 -4.21
N ALA A 30 26.95 7.19 -4.84
CA ALA A 30 27.09 7.07 -6.29
C ALA A 30 25.82 7.44 -7.07
N SER A 31 24.63 7.30 -6.46
CA SER A 31 23.36 7.69 -7.08
C SER A 31 23.10 9.20 -7.07
N THR A 32 23.84 9.97 -6.27
CA THR A 32 23.70 11.44 -6.16
C THR A 32 24.71 12.22 -7.01
N GLY A 33 25.70 11.54 -7.58
CA GLY A 33 26.68 12.12 -8.50
C GLY A 33 26.20 12.08 -9.95
N SER A 34 26.35 13.21 -10.64
CA SER A 34 26.25 13.32 -12.10
C SER A 34 26.91 12.14 -12.82
N ILE A 35 26.28 11.68 -13.90
CA ILE A 35 26.81 10.73 -14.88
C ILE A 35 28.11 11.31 -15.47
N GLY A 36 29.22 11.09 -14.77
CA GLY A 36 30.57 11.48 -15.15
C GLY A 36 31.48 10.32 -14.79
N GLY A 37 32.05 9.68 -15.81
CA GLY A 37 32.78 8.42 -15.68
C GLY A 37 33.84 8.45 -14.59
N ILE A 38 33.82 7.42 -13.72
CA ILE A 38 34.85 7.22 -12.70
C ILE A 38 35.73 6.05 -13.15
N SER A 39 37.02 6.35 -13.28
CA SER A 39 38.12 5.43 -13.50
C SER A 39 38.26 4.47 -12.32
N TYR A 40 38.31 3.17 -12.62
CA TYR A 40 38.60 2.13 -11.64
C TYR A 40 40.07 2.20 -11.23
N THR A 41 40.36 2.71 -10.04
CA THR A 41 41.63 2.40 -9.37
C THR A 41 41.57 0.97 -8.84
N GLN A 42 42.47 0.14 -9.37
CA GLN A 42 42.71 -1.24 -8.99
C GLN A 42 42.96 -1.34 -7.48
N ASP A 43 42.12 -2.11 -6.77
CA ASP A 43 42.46 -2.92 -5.57
C ASP A 43 41.24 -3.51 -4.83
N VAL A 44 40.03 -3.47 -5.41
CA VAL A 44 38.87 -4.20 -4.89
C VAL A 44 38.53 -5.39 -5.80
N THR A 45 39.44 -6.35 -5.89
CA THR A 45 39.20 -7.66 -6.52
C THR A 45 39.12 -8.72 -5.43
N ASN A 46 37.92 -8.98 -4.90
CA ASN A 46 37.44 -10.30 -4.44
C ASN A 46 36.06 -10.25 -3.75
N MET A 47 35.10 -9.45 -4.25
CA MET A 47 33.67 -9.71 -4.01
C MET A 47 32.91 -9.49 -5.32
N VAL A 48 32.36 -10.61 -5.82
CA VAL A 48 31.39 -10.80 -6.90
C VAL A 48 31.33 -9.70 -7.97
N LYS A 49 31.99 -9.93 -9.11
CA LYS A 49 31.63 -9.24 -10.36
C LYS A 49 30.26 -9.74 -10.79
N GLU A 50 29.20 -9.01 -10.44
CA GLU A 50 27.83 -9.30 -10.84
C GLU A 50 27.52 -8.69 -12.22
N PRO A 51 27.54 -9.47 -13.33
CA PRO A 51 27.46 -8.97 -14.70
C PRO A 51 26.11 -8.33 -15.08
N TRP A 52 25.09 -8.49 -14.24
CA TRP A 52 23.70 -8.07 -14.46
C TRP A 52 23.38 -6.66 -13.94
N LEU A 53 24.36 -5.95 -13.37
CA LEU A 53 24.22 -4.55 -12.91
C LEU A 53 24.02 -3.53 -14.04
N ASN A 54 24.17 -3.92 -15.30
CA ASN A 54 24.17 -3.01 -16.46
C ASN A 54 22.84 -2.93 -17.23
N GLU A 55 21.80 -3.67 -16.86
CA GLU A 55 20.54 -3.67 -17.60
C GLU A 55 19.31 -3.51 -16.70
N LYS A 56 18.78 -2.28 -16.65
CA LYS A 56 17.36 -1.94 -16.83
C LYS A 56 17.22 -0.42 -16.79
N THR A 57 16.77 0.13 -17.90
CA THR A 57 16.35 1.53 -18.03
C THR A 57 15.47 1.92 -16.85
N LEU A 58 15.79 3.05 -16.22
CA LEU A 58 14.95 3.65 -15.19
C LEU A 58 13.53 3.82 -15.77
N PRO A 59 12.46 3.36 -15.09
CA PRO A 59 11.10 3.63 -15.52
C PRO A 59 10.89 5.12 -15.71
N SER A 60 10.23 5.52 -16.81
CA SER A 60 9.98 6.94 -17.10
C SER A 60 9.26 7.64 -15.94
N CYS A 61 8.38 6.94 -15.23
CA CYS A 61 7.68 7.47 -14.05
C CYS A 61 8.58 7.80 -12.85
N LEU A 62 9.87 7.44 -12.88
CA LEU A 62 10.87 7.79 -11.89
C LEU A 62 11.82 8.91 -12.36
N GLU A 63 11.66 9.42 -13.60
CA GLU A 63 12.49 10.51 -14.11
C GLU A 63 12.31 11.78 -13.27
N ASN A 64 13.41 12.36 -12.77
CA ASN A 64 13.41 13.55 -11.91
C ASN A 64 12.55 13.40 -10.63
N ILE A 65 12.34 12.17 -10.15
CA ILE A 65 11.65 11.91 -8.89
C ILE A 65 12.45 12.54 -7.74
N LYS A 66 11.77 13.23 -6.85
CA LYS A 66 12.37 13.85 -5.68
C LYS A 66 12.17 12.96 -4.47
N ARG A 67 13.06 13.11 -3.49
CA ARG A 67 12.96 12.34 -2.24
C ARG A 67 11.74 12.72 -1.41
N ASP A 68 11.19 13.92 -1.59
CA ASP A 68 9.97 14.39 -0.93
C ASP A 68 8.69 14.04 -1.71
N ASP A 69 8.77 13.24 -2.78
CA ASP A 69 7.58 12.80 -3.51
C ASP A 69 6.83 11.65 -2.82
N LEU A 70 7.58 10.66 -2.29
CA LEU A 70 6.99 9.47 -1.68
C LEU A 70 8.00 8.68 -0.85
N GLU A 71 7.60 8.34 0.36
CA GLU A 71 8.23 7.34 1.22
C GLU A 71 7.20 6.30 1.66
N ILE A 72 7.59 5.03 1.63
CA ILE A 72 6.76 3.89 2.04
C ILE A 72 7.36 3.31 3.31
N VAL A 73 6.60 3.32 4.40
CA VAL A 73 7.06 2.81 5.69
C VAL A 73 6.25 1.60 6.11
N LEU A 74 6.91 0.45 6.21
CA LEU A 74 6.33 -0.84 6.54
C LEU A 74 6.27 -0.93 8.06
N LEU A 75 5.17 -0.49 8.68
CA LEU A 75 5.04 -0.42 10.14
C LEU A 75 4.88 -1.80 10.77
N GLY A 76 4.26 -2.74 10.06
CA GLY A 76 4.16 -4.13 10.48
C GLY A 76 4.08 -5.06 9.27
N THR A 77 4.72 -6.21 9.39
CA THR A 77 5.00 -7.13 8.28
C THR A 77 4.65 -8.59 8.56
N GLY A 78 3.97 -8.85 9.67
CA GLY A 78 3.57 -10.20 10.11
C GLY A 78 2.11 -10.51 9.84
N SER A 79 1.84 -11.80 9.64
CA SER A 79 0.49 -12.35 9.45
C SER A 79 -0.16 -12.79 10.78
N SER A 80 -1.47 -12.62 10.89
CA SER A 80 -2.41 -13.16 11.90
C SER A 80 -2.27 -12.65 13.33
N GLN A 81 -1.09 -12.74 13.94
CA GLN A 81 -0.87 -12.34 15.34
C GLN A 81 0.35 -11.42 15.41
N PRO A 82 0.60 -10.66 16.49
CA PRO A 82 1.90 -10.03 16.70
C PRO A 82 2.94 -11.03 17.23
N SER A 83 4.19 -10.92 16.79
CA SER A 83 5.32 -11.71 17.30
C SER A 83 6.41 -10.83 17.89
N LYS A 84 7.43 -11.46 18.46
CA LYS A 84 8.63 -10.78 18.98
C LYS A 84 9.34 -9.93 17.91
N TYR A 85 9.31 -10.34 16.64
CA TYR A 85 10.12 -9.73 15.57
C TYR A 85 9.30 -8.98 14.52
N ARG A 86 8.01 -9.29 14.39
CA ARG A 86 7.11 -8.68 13.41
C ARG A 86 5.78 -8.37 14.06
N ASN A 87 5.31 -7.14 13.92
CA ASN A 87 3.96 -6.73 14.24
C ASN A 87 3.01 -7.04 13.06
N VAL A 88 1.70 -7.00 13.31
CA VAL A 88 0.67 -7.22 12.30
C VAL A 88 0.61 -6.09 11.26
N SER A 89 0.01 -6.38 10.09
CA SER A 89 0.03 -5.53 8.89
C SER A 89 -0.33 -4.06 9.12
N SER A 90 0.58 -3.19 8.69
CA SER A 90 0.28 -1.78 8.43
C SER A 90 1.39 -1.14 7.60
N ILE A 91 0.98 -0.30 6.63
CA ILE A 91 1.89 0.41 5.73
C ILE A 91 1.50 1.89 5.72
N TYR A 92 2.44 2.75 6.06
CA TYR A 92 2.26 4.21 5.98
C TYR A 92 2.89 4.75 4.71
N ILE A 93 2.05 5.36 3.87
CA ILE A 93 2.44 6.05 2.63
C ILE A 93 2.62 7.52 2.99
N ASN A 94 3.86 7.97 3.06
CA ASN A 94 4.23 9.32 3.41
C ASN A 94 4.45 10.16 2.15
N LEU A 95 3.58 11.16 1.92
CA LEU A 95 3.72 12.16 0.85
C LEU A 95 4.23 13.50 1.42
N PHE A 96 4.93 13.42 2.55
CA PHE A 96 5.58 14.54 3.23
C PHE A 96 4.62 15.70 3.51
N SER A 97 4.86 16.86 2.90
CA SER A 97 4.05 18.06 3.13
C SER A 97 2.61 17.92 2.63
N LYS A 98 2.32 16.94 1.77
CA LYS A 98 0.96 16.69 1.25
C LYS A 98 0.11 15.86 2.24
N GLY A 99 0.76 15.21 3.21
CA GLY A 99 0.13 14.34 4.21
C GLY A 99 0.43 12.87 3.96
N GLY A 100 -0.37 11.99 4.55
CA GLY A 100 -0.13 10.55 4.47
C GLY A 100 -1.39 9.72 4.23
N LEU A 101 -1.18 8.50 3.73
CA LEU A 101 -2.18 7.45 3.64
C LEU A 101 -1.75 6.27 4.50
N LEU A 102 -2.72 5.52 5.01
CA LEU A 102 -2.45 4.30 5.78
C LEU A 102 -3.13 3.12 5.09
N PHE A 103 -2.37 2.11 4.70
CA PHE A 103 -2.88 0.85 4.15
C PHE A 103 -2.79 -0.23 5.21
N ASP A 104 -3.95 -0.75 5.60
CA ASP A 104 -4.15 -1.58 6.79
C ASP A 104 -3.65 -0.92 8.09
N CYS A 105 -4.29 -1.30 9.19
CA CYS A 105 -4.04 -0.75 10.51
C CYS A 105 -4.29 -1.83 11.57
N GLY A 106 -3.46 -2.87 11.55
CA GLY A 106 -3.45 -3.89 12.59
C GLY A 106 -3.14 -3.34 13.98
N GLU A 107 -3.32 -4.18 15.00
CA GLU A 107 -2.96 -3.86 16.39
C GLU A 107 -1.53 -3.30 16.51
N GLY A 108 -1.33 -2.32 17.38
CA GLY A 108 0.01 -1.76 17.63
C GLY A 108 0.52 -0.77 16.59
N THR A 109 -0.20 -0.52 15.48
CA THR A 109 0.19 0.45 14.43
C THR A 109 0.61 1.82 14.97
N LEU A 110 -0.17 2.40 15.91
CA LEU A 110 0.19 3.67 16.55
C LEU A 110 1.51 3.58 17.34
N GLY A 111 1.74 2.45 18.02
CA GLY A 111 2.99 2.19 18.74
C GLY A 111 4.19 2.14 17.79
N GLN A 112 4.03 1.49 16.63
CA GLN A 112 5.05 1.44 15.58
C GLN A 112 5.34 2.84 15.02
N LEU A 113 4.30 3.65 14.73
CA LEU A 113 4.49 5.05 14.32
C LEU A 113 5.31 5.83 15.35
N LYS A 114 4.94 5.76 16.64
CA LYS A 114 5.65 6.45 17.73
C LYS A 114 7.07 5.93 17.90
N ARG A 115 7.32 4.63 17.68
CA ARG A 115 8.67 4.06 17.70
C ARG A 115 9.53 4.59 16.55
N ARG A 116 8.94 4.84 15.37
CA ARG A 116 9.66 5.24 14.16
C ARG A 116 10.08 6.69 14.23
N TYR A 117 9.13 7.54 14.59
CA TYR A 117 9.21 8.98 14.41
C TYR A 117 9.41 9.72 15.74
N GLY A 118 9.23 9.05 16.88
CA GLY A 118 9.03 9.71 18.16
C GLY A 118 7.58 10.17 18.32
N VAL A 119 7.22 10.58 19.55
CA VAL A 119 5.83 10.88 19.92
C VAL A 119 5.27 12.06 19.11
N ASP A 120 5.97 13.19 19.09
CA ASP A 120 5.46 14.43 18.47
C ASP A 120 5.32 14.31 16.95
N VAL A 121 6.32 13.72 16.28
CA VAL A 121 6.31 13.55 14.83
C VAL A 121 5.27 12.50 14.42
N ALA A 122 5.08 11.43 15.20
CA ALA A 122 4.02 10.47 14.97
C ALA A 122 2.62 11.08 15.13
N ASP A 123 2.41 11.91 16.15
CA ASP A 123 1.14 12.61 16.35
C ASP A 123 0.87 13.58 15.18
N ASN A 124 1.91 14.25 14.65
CA ASN A 124 1.79 15.06 13.43
C ASN A 124 1.48 14.21 12.18
N ALA A 125 2.07 13.02 12.06
CA ALA A 125 1.73 12.09 10.98
C ALA A 125 0.25 11.66 11.06
N VAL A 126 -0.27 11.40 12.26
CA VAL A 126 -1.69 11.07 12.49
C VAL A 126 -2.60 12.26 12.16
N ARG A 127 -2.24 13.49 12.55
CA ARG A 127 -2.96 14.72 12.15
C ARG A 127 -3.03 14.86 10.63
N ALA A 128 -1.92 14.57 9.95
CA ALA A 128 -1.77 14.73 8.51
C ALA A 128 -2.33 13.57 7.67
N LEU A 129 -2.98 12.58 8.29
CA LEU A 129 -3.65 11.51 7.56
C LEU A 129 -4.79 12.06 6.70
N ARG A 130 -4.77 11.67 5.42
CA ARG A 130 -5.71 12.11 4.39
C ARG A 130 -6.73 11.03 4.03
N CYS A 131 -6.29 9.77 4.05
CA CYS A 131 -7.12 8.61 3.81
C CYS A 131 -6.53 7.39 4.52
N ILE A 132 -7.40 6.51 5.00
CA ILE A 132 -7.05 5.19 5.50
C ILE A 132 -7.75 4.17 4.59
N TRP A 133 -7.04 3.18 4.11
CA TRP A 133 -7.58 2.11 3.29
C TRP A 133 -7.35 0.76 3.98
N ILE A 134 -8.41 -0.04 4.12
CA ILE A 134 -8.36 -1.36 4.76
C ILE A 134 -8.74 -2.43 3.74
N SER A 135 -7.88 -3.43 3.58
CA SER A 135 -8.02 -4.51 2.60
C SER A 135 -9.22 -5.41 2.86
N HIS A 136 -9.36 -5.88 4.10
CA HIS A 136 -10.39 -6.85 4.50
C HIS A 136 -10.65 -6.84 6.02
N ILE A 137 -11.50 -7.76 6.51
CA ILE A 137 -12.02 -7.76 7.89
C ILE A 137 -11.22 -8.61 8.89
N HIS A 138 -10.10 -9.23 8.51
CA HIS A 138 -9.30 -9.95 9.51
C HIS A 138 -8.63 -8.98 10.49
N ALA A 139 -8.57 -9.43 11.75
CA ALA A 139 -8.25 -8.57 12.89
C ALA A 139 -6.84 -7.94 12.79
N ASP A 140 -5.90 -8.66 12.21
CA ASP A 140 -4.53 -8.24 11.95
C ASP A 140 -4.39 -7.09 10.94
N HIS A 141 -5.49 -6.69 10.27
CA HIS A 141 -5.49 -5.60 9.29
C HIS A 141 -6.25 -4.35 9.76
N HIS A 142 -7.00 -4.38 10.85
CA HIS A 142 -7.86 -3.24 11.20
C HIS A 142 -8.05 -2.95 12.70
N THR A 143 -7.62 -3.82 13.60
CA THR A 143 -7.91 -3.66 15.04
C THR A 143 -7.22 -2.47 15.70
N GLY A 144 -6.15 -1.92 15.10
CA GLY A 144 -5.52 -0.68 15.55
C GLY A 144 -6.25 0.59 15.11
N LEU A 145 -7.19 0.49 14.16
CA LEU A 145 -7.80 1.64 13.48
C LEU A 145 -8.55 2.58 14.42
N ALA A 146 -9.37 2.04 15.33
CA ALA A 146 -10.16 2.84 16.26
C ALA A 146 -9.27 3.78 17.11
N ARG A 147 -8.08 3.31 17.50
CA ARG A 147 -7.12 4.10 18.28
C ARG A 147 -6.49 5.25 17.47
N ILE A 148 -6.19 5.02 16.19
CA ILE A 148 -5.68 6.06 15.28
C ILE A 148 -6.74 7.15 15.07
N LEU A 149 -7.99 6.74 14.81
CA LEU A 149 -9.12 7.65 14.59
C LEU A 149 -9.41 8.53 15.81
N ALA A 150 -9.56 7.90 16.99
CA ALA A 150 -9.77 8.62 18.25
C ALA A 150 -8.64 9.62 18.55
N LEU A 151 -7.37 9.21 18.34
CA LEU A 151 -6.23 10.11 18.52
C LEU A 151 -6.27 11.28 17.54
N ARG A 152 -6.56 11.04 16.26
CA ARG A 152 -6.62 12.11 15.24
C ARG A 152 -7.67 13.15 15.62
N ARG A 153 -8.87 12.72 16.02
CA ARG A 153 -9.93 13.60 16.52
C ARG A 153 -9.42 14.45 17.69
N ASP A 154 -8.81 13.84 18.70
CA ASP A 154 -8.31 14.56 19.88
C ASP A 154 -7.24 15.59 19.53
N LEU A 155 -6.37 15.26 18.57
CA LEU A 155 -5.30 16.13 18.09
C LEU A 155 -5.79 17.32 17.27
N LEU A 156 -7.00 17.23 16.68
CA LEU A 156 -7.60 18.26 15.81
C LEU A 156 -8.82 18.94 16.43
N LYS A 157 -9.25 18.57 17.64
CA LYS A 157 -10.49 19.05 18.28
C LYS A 157 -10.64 20.58 18.38
N GLU A 158 -9.54 21.34 18.34
CA GLU A 158 -9.53 22.81 18.45
C GLU A 158 -9.38 23.51 17.09
N GLU A 159 -9.18 22.74 16.01
CA GLU A 159 -8.93 23.22 14.65
C GLU A 159 -10.11 22.83 13.75
N PRO A 160 -10.64 23.70 12.88
CA PRO A 160 -11.60 23.29 11.87
C PRO A 160 -10.96 22.26 10.92
N HIS A 161 -11.57 21.08 10.79
CA HIS A 161 -11.07 20.01 9.93
C HIS A 161 -12.22 19.19 9.36
N ASP A 162 -11.93 18.52 8.23
CA ASP A 162 -12.81 17.50 7.69
C ASP A 162 -12.52 16.14 8.37
N PRO A 163 -13.56 15.30 8.56
CA PRO A 163 -13.40 13.91 9.00
C PRO A 163 -12.45 13.16 8.06
N VAL A 164 -11.65 12.24 8.62
CA VAL A 164 -10.74 11.44 7.78
C VAL A 164 -11.53 10.43 6.94
N LEU A 165 -11.15 10.28 5.68
CA LEU A 165 -11.75 9.27 4.81
C LEU A 165 -11.22 7.88 5.15
N VAL A 166 -12.14 6.95 5.43
CA VAL A 166 -11.83 5.53 5.63
C VAL A 166 -12.48 4.74 4.50
N VAL A 167 -11.66 4.14 3.65
CA VAL A 167 -12.07 3.24 2.57
C VAL A 167 -11.88 1.80 3.04
N GLY A 168 -12.90 0.95 2.94
CA GLY A 168 -12.77 -0.44 3.33
C GLY A 168 -14.01 -1.28 3.05
N PRO A 169 -13.98 -2.59 3.36
CA PRO A 169 -15.13 -3.46 3.15
C PRO A 169 -16.27 -3.10 4.08
N ARG A 170 -17.51 -3.32 3.65
CA ARG A 170 -18.70 -3.01 4.44
C ARG A 170 -18.72 -3.56 5.88
N GLN A 171 -18.14 -4.73 6.09
CA GLN A 171 -18.05 -5.38 7.39
C GLN A 171 -17.27 -4.49 8.38
N LEU A 172 -16.24 -3.79 7.90
CA LEU A 172 -15.48 -2.83 8.69
C LEU A 172 -16.37 -1.67 9.14
N LYS A 173 -17.27 -1.17 8.28
CA LYS A 173 -18.22 -0.13 8.68
C LYS A 173 -19.04 -0.56 9.88
N ARG A 174 -19.53 -1.81 9.91
CA ARG A 174 -20.33 -2.32 11.04
C ARG A 174 -19.50 -2.36 12.34
N PHE A 175 -18.23 -2.73 12.24
CA PHE A 175 -17.29 -2.72 13.35
C PHE A 175 -17.08 -1.28 13.86
N LEU A 176 -16.79 -0.34 12.96
CA LEU A 176 -16.53 1.06 13.33
C LEU A 176 -17.80 1.78 13.82
N ASP A 177 -18.96 1.53 13.22
CA ASP A 177 -20.26 2.04 13.70
C ASP A 177 -20.55 1.57 15.14
N ALA A 178 -20.13 0.35 15.50
CA ALA A 178 -20.28 -0.16 16.85
C ALA A 178 -19.38 0.57 17.85
N TYR A 179 -18.13 0.87 17.47
CA TYR A 179 -17.19 1.68 18.25
C TYR A 179 -17.64 3.15 18.34
N GLN A 180 -18.20 3.71 17.27
CA GLN A 180 -18.66 5.09 17.21
C GLN A 180 -19.78 5.41 18.21
N ARG A 181 -20.49 4.38 18.71
CA ARG A 181 -21.46 4.52 19.81
C ARG A 181 -20.81 4.73 21.17
N LEU A 182 -19.55 4.35 21.33
CA LEU A 182 -18.77 4.49 22.57
C LEU A 182 -17.95 5.77 22.54
N GLU A 183 -17.39 6.12 21.38
CA GLU A 183 -16.46 7.22 21.22
C GLU A 183 -16.49 7.73 19.76
N ASP A 184 -16.51 9.05 19.56
CA ASP A 184 -16.58 9.64 18.21
C ASP A 184 -15.32 9.33 17.40
N LEU A 185 -15.42 8.75 16.22
CA LEU A 185 -14.25 8.38 15.43
C LEU A 185 -13.84 9.46 14.40
N ASP A 186 -14.58 10.56 14.28
CA ASP A 186 -14.32 11.65 13.31
C ASP A 186 -13.91 11.13 11.92
N MET A 187 -14.76 10.26 11.36
CA MET A 187 -14.48 9.61 10.08
C MET A 187 -15.66 9.69 9.12
N MET A 188 -15.33 9.68 7.83
CA MET A 188 -16.26 9.39 6.75
C MET A 188 -15.92 8.05 6.13
N PHE A 189 -16.89 7.13 6.09
CA PHE A 189 -16.68 5.79 5.55
C PHE A 189 -17.10 5.70 4.08
N LEU A 190 -16.27 5.07 3.25
CA LEU A 190 -16.56 4.72 1.85
C LEU A 190 -16.31 3.23 1.62
N ASP A 191 -17.30 2.51 1.08
CA ASP A 191 -17.13 1.09 0.77
C ASP A 191 -16.16 0.90 -0.41
N SER A 192 -15.22 -0.05 -0.29
CA SER A 192 -14.23 -0.37 -1.34
C SER A 192 -14.86 -0.70 -2.70
N TRP A 193 -16.12 -1.15 -2.74
CA TRP A 193 -16.81 -1.34 -4.03
C TRP A 193 -16.98 -0.05 -4.82
N HIS A 194 -17.11 1.10 -4.14
CA HIS A 194 -17.23 2.42 -4.78
C HIS A 194 -15.89 2.98 -5.27
N THR A 195 -14.77 2.35 -4.91
CA THR A 195 -13.44 2.70 -5.40
C THR A 195 -12.95 1.73 -6.48
N THR A 196 -13.82 0.88 -7.03
CA THR A 196 -13.47 0.08 -8.21
C THR A 196 -13.40 0.94 -9.47
N GLU A 197 -12.61 0.53 -10.45
CA GLU A 197 -12.47 1.23 -11.73
C GLU A 197 -13.83 1.45 -12.41
N ALA A 198 -14.67 0.41 -12.44
CA ALA A 198 -16.04 0.51 -12.97
C ALA A 198 -16.89 1.56 -12.24
N SER A 199 -16.80 1.64 -10.92
CA SER A 199 -17.57 2.61 -10.12
C SER A 199 -17.06 4.03 -10.29
N LEU A 200 -15.74 4.22 -10.31
CA LEU A 200 -15.12 5.52 -10.54
C LEU A 200 -15.47 6.07 -11.93
N ASN A 201 -15.40 5.24 -12.96
CA ASN A 201 -15.78 5.61 -14.34
C ASN A 201 -17.27 5.96 -14.44
N ALA A 202 -18.16 5.16 -13.83
CA ALA A 202 -19.59 5.46 -13.79
C ALA A 202 -19.87 6.80 -13.10
N PHE A 203 -19.13 7.11 -12.04
CA PHE A 203 -19.26 8.37 -11.31
C PHE A 203 -18.75 9.59 -12.07
N GLU A 204 -17.71 9.43 -12.92
CA GLU A 204 -17.25 10.49 -13.82
C GLU A 204 -18.30 10.89 -14.84
N VAL A 205 -18.90 9.89 -15.50
CA VAL A 205 -19.99 10.11 -16.46
C VAL A 205 -21.17 10.85 -15.80
N LEU A 206 -21.48 10.52 -14.54
CA LEU A 206 -22.53 11.21 -13.78
C LEU A 206 -22.18 12.66 -13.42
N ILE A 207 -20.91 12.97 -13.14
CA ILE A 207 -20.49 14.34 -12.87
C ILE A 207 -20.54 15.18 -14.15
N ASP A 208 -20.05 14.65 -15.26
CA ASP A 208 -19.94 15.41 -16.50
C ASP A 208 -21.33 15.66 -17.13
N SER A 209 -22.24 14.68 -17.08
CA SER A 209 -23.64 14.89 -17.49
C SER A 209 -24.39 15.95 -16.65
N ASN A 210 -24.00 16.15 -15.39
CA ASN A 210 -24.57 17.20 -14.55
C ASN A 210 -23.94 18.58 -14.79
N LYS A 211 -22.74 18.67 -15.39
CA LYS A 211 -22.15 19.96 -15.79
C LYS A 211 -22.82 20.54 -17.03
N ASP A 212 -23.25 19.69 -17.97
CA ASP A 212 -23.93 20.12 -19.20
C ASP A 212 -25.35 20.68 -18.97
N HIS A 213 -25.92 20.49 -17.78
CA HIS A 213 -27.19 21.10 -17.37
C HIS A 213 -27.05 22.45 -16.66
N PHE A 214 -25.82 22.95 -16.45
CA PHE A 214 -25.55 24.24 -15.82
C PHE A 214 -24.77 25.20 -16.74
N THR A 215 -25.23 25.38 -17.98
CA THR A 215 -24.89 26.60 -18.73
C THR A 215 -26.07 27.17 -19.51
N THR A 216 -26.32 28.45 -19.24
CA THR A 216 -27.11 29.50 -19.94
C THR A 216 -28.58 29.73 -19.54
N GLY A 217 -28.75 30.78 -18.72
CA GLY A 217 -29.82 31.79 -18.74
C GLY A 217 -31.27 31.33 -18.63
N ASP A 218 -31.88 31.55 -17.47
CA ASP A 218 -33.02 32.48 -17.38
C ASP A 218 -33.37 32.80 -15.91
N LEU A 219 -32.99 34.01 -15.50
CA LEU A 219 -33.67 34.78 -14.47
C LEU A 219 -34.80 35.55 -15.17
N ILE A 220 -36.05 35.11 -15.07
CA ILE A 220 -37.22 36.01 -15.12
C ILE A 220 -38.27 35.51 -14.12
N ASN A 221 -38.71 36.44 -13.26
CA ASN A 221 -39.85 36.34 -12.35
C ASN A 221 -41.13 35.84 -13.04
N SER A 222 -41.91 34.99 -12.36
CA SER A 222 -43.37 35.19 -12.28
C SER A 222 -43.98 34.46 -11.08
N GLU A 223 -44.85 35.19 -10.38
CA GLU A 223 -45.68 34.80 -9.26
C GLU A 223 -46.70 33.68 -9.59
N ASP A 224 -47.18 33.04 -8.52
CA ASP A 224 -48.49 32.38 -8.33
C ASP A 224 -49.25 31.82 -9.56
N ASN A 225 -49.44 30.49 -9.60
CA ASN A 225 -50.79 29.93 -9.40
C ASN A 225 -50.80 28.41 -9.30
N SER A 226 -51.74 27.94 -8.47
CA SER A 226 -52.24 26.57 -8.39
C SER A 226 -52.60 25.98 -9.75
N ASN A 227 -52.16 24.74 -10.02
CA ASN A 227 -53.00 23.65 -10.55
C ASN A 227 -52.18 22.35 -10.70
N LYS A 228 -52.64 21.29 -10.05
CA LYS A 228 -52.32 19.90 -10.47
C LYS A 228 -52.92 19.68 -11.88
N PRO A 229 -52.23 18.94 -12.74
CA PRO A 229 -52.80 17.62 -13.05
C PRO A 229 -51.77 16.50 -13.10
N THR A 230 -52.28 15.32 -12.79
CA THR A 230 -51.70 13.98 -12.92
C THR A 230 -51.24 13.68 -14.34
N ASN A 231 -49.98 13.26 -14.51
CA ASN A 231 -49.69 12.03 -15.24
C ASN A 231 -48.26 11.52 -15.00
N SER A 232 -48.18 10.20 -14.92
CA SER A 232 -47.03 9.34 -14.73
C SER A 232 -45.83 9.65 -15.62
N GLN A 233 -44.67 9.92 -15.02
CA GLN A 233 -43.37 9.61 -15.63
C GLN A 233 -42.45 8.98 -14.59
N MET A 234 -41.96 7.79 -14.96
CA MET A 234 -41.09 6.92 -14.18
C MET A 234 -39.84 7.65 -13.73
N ALA A 235 -39.62 7.74 -12.42
CA ALA A 235 -38.29 7.91 -11.87
C ALA A 235 -37.47 6.67 -12.28
N GLN A 236 -36.53 6.83 -13.22
CA GLN A 236 -35.57 5.79 -13.56
C GLN A 236 -34.66 5.55 -12.37
N LYS A 237 -35.02 4.55 -11.57
CA LYS A 237 -34.19 3.96 -10.54
C LYS A 237 -33.25 2.97 -11.23
N ILE A 238 -32.04 3.42 -11.55
CA ILE A 238 -31.01 2.55 -12.14
C ILE A 238 -30.26 1.89 -10.98
N ASP A 239 -30.70 0.68 -10.61
CA ASP A 239 -29.95 -0.22 -9.74
C ASP A 239 -28.76 -0.77 -10.55
N PHE A 240 -27.53 -0.41 -10.15
CA PHE A 240 -26.30 -0.94 -10.75
C PHE A 240 -26.00 -2.32 -10.17
N THR A 241 -26.57 -3.37 -10.77
CA THR A 241 -26.11 -4.75 -10.62
C THR A 241 -25.77 -5.31 -11.99
N SER A 242 -24.49 -5.33 -12.36
CA SER A 242 -24.02 -6.04 -13.55
C SER A 242 -24.27 -7.53 -13.37
N SER A 243 -25.03 -8.10 -14.30
CA SER A 243 -25.45 -9.50 -14.29
C SER A 243 -24.36 -10.39 -14.87
N THR A 244 -23.63 -11.11 -14.01
CA THR A 244 -22.96 -12.36 -14.35
C THR A 244 -23.75 -13.53 -13.77
N ARG A 245 -24.01 -14.54 -14.61
CA ARG A 245 -24.87 -15.70 -14.35
C ARG A 245 -24.32 -16.55 -13.19
N GLY A 246 -25.14 -16.71 -12.15
CA GLY A 246 -25.24 -17.93 -11.34
C GLY A 246 -24.47 -17.97 -10.01
N SER A 247 -25.03 -17.43 -8.93
CA SER A 247 -24.83 -17.96 -7.58
C SER A 247 -25.97 -17.53 -6.62
N TYR A 248 -26.44 -18.48 -5.80
CA TYR A 248 -27.70 -18.45 -5.03
C TYR A 248 -27.62 -17.61 -3.73
N MET A 249 -26.94 -16.46 -3.73
CA MET A 249 -26.72 -15.64 -2.52
C MET A 249 -26.87 -14.12 -2.75
N GLN A 250 -27.91 -13.69 -3.49
CA GLN A 250 -28.15 -12.27 -3.77
C GLN A 250 -29.15 -11.55 -2.82
N SER A 251 -29.61 -12.19 -1.75
CA SER A 251 -30.63 -11.59 -0.86
C SER A 251 -30.10 -10.86 0.39
N TYR A 252 -28.78 -10.81 0.62
CA TYR A 252 -28.20 -10.13 1.80
C TYR A 252 -27.63 -8.73 1.52
N TRP A 253 -27.71 -8.24 0.28
CA TRP A 253 -27.13 -6.96 -0.15
C TRP A 253 -28.09 -5.78 0.07
N ARG A 254 -28.35 -5.38 1.33
CA ARG A 254 -29.01 -4.09 1.57
C ARG A 254 -28.01 -2.96 1.37
N SER A 255 -27.80 -2.42 0.17
CA SER A 255 -26.90 -1.27 -0.06
C SER A 255 -27.06 -0.15 0.97
N GLY A 256 -25.97 0.53 1.35
CA GLY A 256 -26.02 1.76 2.14
C GLY A 256 -26.81 2.87 1.42
N CYS A 257 -27.05 3.99 2.10
CA CYS A 257 -27.77 5.12 1.49
C CYS A 257 -26.97 5.64 0.27
N PRO A 258 -27.55 5.71 -0.94
CA PRO A 258 -26.84 6.17 -2.14
C PRO A 258 -26.22 7.57 -2.02
N VAL A 259 -26.78 8.41 -1.15
CA VAL A 259 -26.33 9.80 -0.93
C VAL A 259 -24.97 9.85 -0.22
N ASP A 260 -24.77 8.99 0.79
CA ASP A 260 -23.53 8.95 1.58
C ASP A 260 -22.34 8.50 0.72
N ASN A 261 -22.60 7.56 -0.19
CA ASN A 261 -21.58 7.06 -1.11
C ASN A 261 -21.13 8.12 -2.11
N ALA A 262 -22.06 8.90 -2.66
CA ALA A 262 -21.72 9.99 -3.58
C ALA A 262 -20.89 11.08 -2.89
N ALA A 263 -21.20 11.42 -1.63
CA ALA A 263 -20.39 12.35 -0.84
C ALA A 263 -18.98 11.80 -0.58
N GLY A 264 -18.87 10.53 -0.19
CA GLY A 264 -17.59 9.84 -0.01
C GLY A 264 -16.73 9.82 -1.27
N MET A 265 -17.32 9.53 -2.44
CA MET A 265 -16.60 9.55 -3.72
C MET A 265 -16.14 10.95 -4.13
N LYS A 266 -16.95 12.01 -3.89
CA LYS A 266 -16.51 13.40 -4.09
C LYS A 266 -15.34 13.75 -3.19
N SER A 267 -15.41 13.36 -1.92
CA SER A 267 -14.33 13.59 -0.96
C SER A 267 -13.07 12.84 -1.34
N LEU A 268 -13.17 11.58 -1.79
CA LEU A 268 -12.02 10.83 -2.28
C LEU A 268 -11.33 11.56 -3.43
N LYS A 269 -12.09 12.00 -4.45
CA LYS A 269 -11.53 12.77 -5.57
C LYS A 269 -10.83 14.04 -5.12
N LYS A 270 -11.45 14.80 -4.20
CA LYS A 270 -10.84 16.00 -3.62
C LYS A 270 -9.53 15.66 -2.90
N VAL A 271 -9.55 14.65 -2.02
CA VAL A 271 -8.37 14.22 -1.26
C VAL A 271 -7.24 13.82 -2.20
N LEU A 272 -7.51 12.99 -3.21
CA LEU A 272 -6.51 12.52 -4.18
C LEU A 272 -5.90 13.69 -4.97
N TYR A 273 -6.74 14.60 -5.47
CA TYR A 273 -6.29 15.80 -6.16
C TYR A 273 -5.37 16.67 -5.27
N ASP A 274 -5.79 16.94 -4.03
CA ASP A 274 -5.06 17.78 -3.08
C ASP A 274 -3.67 17.22 -2.74
N ILE A 275 -3.50 15.88 -2.78
CA ILE A 275 -2.22 15.21 -2.50
C ILE A 275 -1.44 14.78 -3.74
N GLY A 276 -1.90 15.17 -4.95
CA GLY A 276 -1.21 14.90 -6.22
C GLY A 276 -1.30 13.44 -6.68
N LEU A 277 -2.39 12.76 -6.32
CA LEU A 277 -2.71 11.42 -6.80
C LEU A 277 -3.84 11.47 -7.83
N GLU A 278 -3.73 10.62 -8.84
CA GLU A 278 -4.74 10.45 -9.88
C GLU A 278 -5.86 9.54 -9.38
N ALA A 279 -5.50 8.40 -8.77
CA ALA A 279 -6.46 7.37 -8.45
C ALA A 279 -6.06 6.51 -7.24
N LEU A 280 -7.08 6.08 -6.50
CA LEU A 280 -7.04 4.98 -5.54
C LEU A 280 -8.12 3.99 -5.97
N ILE A 281 -7.70 2.85 -6.52
CA ILE A 281 -8.59 1.88 -7.17
C ILE A 281 -8.56 0.58 -6.38
N SER A 282 -9.67 0.18 -5.81
CA SER A 282 -9.80 -1.14 -5.17
C SER A 282 -10.21 -2.19 -6.20
N PHE A 283 -9.68 -3.40 -6.06
CA PHE A 283 -10.02 -4.56 -6.90
C PHE A 283 -10.20 -5.79 -6.02
N PRO A 284 -11.14 -6.69 -6.33
CA PRO A 284 -11.37 -7.88 -5.53
C PRO A 284 -10.19 -8.85 -5.62
N VAL A 285 -9.95 -9.58 -4.53
CA VAL A 285 -8.89 -10.60 -4.45
C VAL A 285 -9.42 -11.90 -3.82
N VAL A 286 -8.65 -12.98 -3.91
CA VAL A 286 -9.09 -14.33 -3.51
C VAL A 286 -8.61 -14.63 -2.09
N HIS A 287 -9.44 -14.32 -1.10
CA HIS A 287 -9.11 -14.57 0.32
C HIS A 287 -10.33 -14.88 1.20
N CYS A 288 -10.93 -13.84 1.79
CA CYS A 288 -12.22 -13.89 2.48
C CYS A 288 -13.26 -13.07 1.69
N PRO A 289 -14.57 -13.23 1.95
CA PRO A 289 -15.58 -12.39 1.30
C PRO A 289 -15.32 -10.90 1.54
N HIS A 290 -15.32 -10.12 0.44
CA HIS A 290 -15.01 -8.68 0.44
C HIS A 290 -13.57 -8.37 0.84
N ALA A 291 -12.62 -9.20 0.42
CA ALA A 291 -11.21 -8.83 0.41
C ALA A 291 -10.86 -8.08 -0.87
N PHE A 292 -9.99 -7.08 -0.74
CA PHE A 292 -9.54 -6.24 -1.84
C PHE A 292 -8.03 -6.03 -1.81
N GLY A 293 -7.46 -5.83 -2.99
CA GLY A 293 -6.20 -5.11 -3.18
C GLY A 293 -6.47 -3.66 -3.60
N VAL A 294 -5.42 -2.84 -3.66
CA VAL A 294 -5.50 -1.43 -4.05
C VAL A 294 -4.38 -1.03 -5.01
N VAL A 295 -4.75 -0.27 -6.04
CA VAL A 295 -3.83 0.45 -6.92
C VAL A 295 -3.83 1.93 -6.51
N LEU A 296 -2.65 2.47 -6.26
CA LEU A 296 -2.42 3.90 -6.05
C LEU A 296 -1.64 4.46 -7.23
N LYS A 297 -2.20 5.47 -7.91
CA LYS A 297 -1.57 6.15 -9.05
C LYS A 297 -1.28 7.60 -8.70
N ALA A 298 -0.04 8.03 -8.89
CA ALA A 298 0.29 9.45 -8.85
C ALA A 298 -0.17 10.16 -10.12
N ALA A 299 -0.46 11.46 -10.01
CA ALA A 299 -0.70 12.28 -11.19
C ALA A 299 0.55 12.39 -12.06
N GLU A 300 0.35 12.59 -13.36
CA GLU A 300 1.41 12.93 -14.29
C GLU A 300 2.07 14.25 -13.91
N ARG A 301 3.35 14.40 -14.24
CA ARG A 301 4.13 15.62 -13.98
C ARG A 301 4.77 16.12 -15.26
N THR A 302 4.93 17.43 -15.39
CA THR A 302 5.62 18.03 -16.55
C THR A 302 7.01 18.47 -16.13
N ASN A 303 8.04 18.08 -16.90
CA ASN A 303 9.41 18.52 -16.64
C ASN A 303 9.67 19.93 -17.23
N SER A 304 10.88 20.45 -16.98
CA SER A 304 11.27 21.81 -17.39
C SER A 304 11.27 22.05 -18.90
N ILE A 305 11.27 21.00 -19.72
CA ILE A 305 11.23 21.08 -21.19
C ILE A 305 9.82 20.80 -21.75
N GLY A 306 8.79 20.73 -20.90
CA GLY A 306 7.40 20.55 -21.31
C GLY A 306 7.00 19.10 -21.62
N GLN A 307 7.88 18.11 -21.36
CA GLN A 307 7.56 16.71 -21.55
C GLN A 307 6.74 16.19 -20.37
N VAL A 308 5.67 15.46 -20.69
CA VAL A 308 4.82 14.78 -19.71
C VAL A 308 5.52 13.50 -19.25
N ILE A 309 5.71 13.39 -17.94
CA ILE A 309 6.26 12.24 -17.24
C ILE A 309 5.10 11.54 -16.55
N PRO A 310 4.90 10.23 -16.82
CA PRO A 310 3.82 9.48 -16.20
C PRO A 310 3.98 9.40 -14.68
N GLY A 311 2.86 9.35 -13.96
CA GLY A 311 2.87 9.10 -12.51
C GLY A 311 3.39 7.71 -12.17
N TRP A 312 3.93 7.54 -10.96
CA TRP A 312 4.25 6.21 -10.44
C TRP A 312 2.97 5.44 -10.10
N LYS A 313 3.08 4.10 -10.11
CA LYS A 313 1.98 3.18 -9.81
C LYS A 313 2.41 2.19 -8.71
N ILE A 314 1.72 2.21 -7.58
CA ILE A 314 1.90 1.25 -6.48
C ILE A 314 0.69 0.34 -6.43
N VAL A 315 0.92 -0.95 -6.22
CA VAL A 315 -0.13 -1.92 -5.96
C VAL A 315 0.13 -2.60 -4.63
N TYR A 316 -0.89 -2.69 -3.79
CA TYR A 316 -0.86 -3.48 -2.55
C TYR A 316 -1.92 -4.58 -2.65
N SER A 317 -1.51 -5.82 -2.42
CA SER A 317 -2.38 -6.99 -2.61
C SER A 317 -3.46 -7.14 -1.54
N GLY A 318 -3.22 -6.66 -0.30
CA GLY A 318 -3.89 -7.25 0.87
C GLY A 318 -3.52 -8.73 1.00
N ASP A 319 -4.38 -9.52 1.65
CA ASP A 319 -4.24 -10.97 1.72
C ASP A 319 -4.94 -11.61 0.53
N THR A 320 -4.27 -12.54 -0.15
CA THR A 320 -4.81 -13.20 -1.34
C THR A 320 -4.02 -14.42 -1.78
N ARG A 321 -4.73 -15.39 -2.35
CA ARG A 321 -4.15 -16.32 -3.33
C ARG A 321 -3.74 -15.57 -4.62
N PRO A 322 -2.79 -16.10 -5.40
CA PRO A 322 -2.54 -15.63 -6.75
C PRO A 322 -3.85 -15.62 -7.55
N CYS A 323 -4.15 -14.47 -8.15
CA CYS A 323 -5.36 -14.27 -8.94
C CYS A 323 -5.07 -13.37 -10.14
N LEU A 324 -5.90 -13.50 -11.17
CA LEU A 324 -5.73 -12.76 -12.43
C LEU A 324 -5.92 -11.26 -12.21
N GLU A 325 -6.88 -10.90 -11.36
CA GLU A 325 -7.20 -9.51 -11.00
C GLU A 325 -5.98 -8.79 -10.42
N LEU A 326 -5.19 -9.46 -9.57
CA LEU A 326 -3.95 -8.89 -9.04
C LEU A 326 -2.87 -8.73 -10.12
N VAL A 327 -2.74 -9.69 -11.04
CA VAL A 327 -1.78 -9.60 -12.16
C VAL A 327 -2.14 -8.43 -13.08
N GLU A 328 -3.42 -8.30 -13.45
CA GLU A 328 -3.94 -7.21 -14.28
C GLU A 328 -3.78 -5.85 -13.60
N ALA A 329 -4.18 -5.75 -12.32
CA ALA A 329 -4.00 -4.54 -11.52
C ALA A 329 -2.52 -4.15 -11.39
N SER A 330 -1.62 -5.13 -11.30
CA SER A 330 -0.17 -4.94 -11.16
C SER A 330 0.54 -4.67 -12.48
N HIS A 331 -0.14 -4.74 -13.62
CA HIS A 331 0.50 -4.59 -14.93
C HIS A 331 1.26 -3.26 -15.02
N GLY A 332 2.57 -3.32 -15.27
CA GLY A 332 3.45 -2.15 -15.36
C GLY A 332 3.60 -1.35 -14.06
N ALA A 333 3.34 -1.94 -12.89
CA ALA A 333 3.49 -1.25 -11.62
C ALA A 333 4.95 -0.84 -11.36
N THR A 334 5.14 0.37 -10.84
CA THR A 334 6.44 0.84 -10.33
C THR A 334 6.87 0.02 -9.12
N LEU A 335 5.91 -0.34 -8.27
CA LEU A 335 6.13 -1.17 -7.10
C LEU A 335 4.88 -2.00 -6.82
N LEU A 336 5.07 -3.31 -6.65
CA LEU A 336 4.08 -4.23 -6.09
C LEU A 336 4.47 -4.56 -4.64
N ILE A 337 3.57 -4.33 -3.70
CA ILE A 337 3.67 -4.81 -2.33
C ILE A 337 2.73 -6.02 -2.21
N HIS A 338 3.29 -7.21 -2.07
CA HIS A 338 2.53 -8.46 -2.10
C HIS A 338 2.69 -9.23 -0.79
N GLU A 339 1.59 -9.76 -0.25
CA GLU A 339 1.64 -10.77 0.80
C GLU A 339 2.44 -12.00 0.38
N ALA A 340 3.14 -12.59 1.34
CA ALA A 340 3.88 -13.83 1.20
C ALA A 340 3.87 -14.58 2.53
N SER A 341 2.72 -15.14 2.89
CA SER A 341 2.55 -15.83 4.17
C SER A 341 3.48 -17.06 4.31
N SER A 342 3.76 -17.80 3.23
CA SER A 342 4.55 -19.04 3.30
C SER A 342 5.89 -18.93 2.57
N CYS A 343 7.00 -19.07 3.31
CA CYS A 343 8.34 -19.17 2.73
C CYS A 343 8.65 -20.62 2.33
N ILE A 344 8.70 -20.93 1.04
CA ILE A 344 9.28 -22.20 0.58
C ILE A 344 10.81 -22.06 0.63
N LYS A 345 11.49 -22.94 1.39
CA LYS A 345 12.92 -23.18 1.18
C LYS A 345 13.10 -23.89 -0.16
N LEU A 346 13.74 -23.24 -1.14
CA LEU A 346 14.13 -23.87 -2.41
C LEU A 346 15.16 -25.03 -2.27
N PHE A 347 15.57 -25.40 -1.05
CA PHE A 347 16.57 -26.45 -0.80
C PHE A 347 16.25 -27.43 0.36
N ALA A 348 15.01 -27.52 0.85
CA ALA A 348 14.67 -28.49 1.89
C ALA A 348 13.84 -29.65 1.34
N THR A 349 14.43 -30.83 1.33
CA THR A 349 13.84 -32.15 1.05
C THR A 349 12.76 -32.61 2.06
N PHE A 350 12.16 -31.68 2.80
CA PHE A 350 11.11 -31.91 3.78
C PHE A 350 10.24 -30.63 3.86
N GLU A 351 9.22 -30.45 3.01
CA GLU A 351 8.09 -29.52 3.27
C GLU A 351 7.04 -29.47 2.13
N ASP A 352 6.50 -30.61 1.71
CA ASP A 352 5.33 -30.64 0.80
C ASP A 352 4.07 -29.98 1.43
N GLY A 353 4.04 -29.78 2.76
CA GLY A 353 2.86 -29.25 3.48
C GLY A 353 2.68 -27.73 3.49
N MET A 354 3.70 -26.93 3.16
CA MET A 354 3.59 -25.45 3.26
C MET A 354 2.79 -24.82 2.12
N VAL A 355 2.85 -25.41 0.92
CA VAL A 355 2.02 -25.04 -0.22
C VAL A 355 0.57 -25.40 0.07
N GLU A 356 0.32 -26.60 0.59
CA GLU A 356 -1.02 -27.05 0.98
C GLU A 356 -1.63 -26.14 2.06
N GLU A 357 -0.83 -25.68 3.04
CA GLU A 357 -1.29 -24.73 4.06
C GLU A 357 -1.63 -23.35 3.47
N ALA A 358 -0.79 -22.83 2.57
CA ALA A 358 -1.02 -21.54 1.90
C ALA A 358 -2.33 -21.60 1.08
N VAL A 359 -2.53 -22.69 0.33
CA VAL A 359 -3.77 -22.95 -0.41
C VAL A 359 -4.96 -23.07 0.55
N ALA A 360 -4.84 -23.84 1.63
CA ALA A 360 -5.92 -24.05 2.59
C ALA A 360 -6.33 -22.78 3.34
N LYS A 361 -5.40 -21.84 3.54
CA LYS A 361 -5.63 -20.56 4.23
C LYS A 361 -5.87 -19.38 3.28
N ASN A 362 -5.89 -19.62 1.98
CA ASN A 362 -6.01 -18.60 0.94
C ASN A 362 -4.94 -17.50 1.01
N HIS A 363 -3.67 -17.88 1.12
CA HIS A 363 -2.51 -16.98 1.07
C HIS A 363 -1.52 -17.38 -0.03
N SER A 364 -0.66 -16.46 -0.44
CA SER A 364 0.43 -16.72 -1.37
C SER A 364 1.67 -17.31 -0.68
N THR A 365 2.34 -18.21 -1.38
CA THR A 365 3.74 -18.53 -1.08
C THR A 365 4.66 -17.42 -1.61
N THR A 366 5.89 -17.36 -1.11
CA THR A 366 6.91 -16.43 -1.61
C THR A 366 7.13 -16.56 -3.11
N GLU A 367 7.20 -17.79 -3.63
CA GLU A 367 7.44 -18.06 -5.06
C GLU A 367 6.27 -17.56 -5.90
N GLU A 368 5.04 -17.90 -5.53
CA GLU A 368 3.85 -17.44 -6.24
C GLU A 368 3.71 -15.91 -6.22
N ALA A 369 4.02 -15.26 -5.11
CA ALA A 369 3.99 -13.79 -5.01
C ALA A 369 5.01 -13.14 -5.96
N ILE A 370 6.19 -13.73 -6.10
CA ILE A 370 7.22 -13.30 -7.05
C ILE A 370 6.78 -13.55 -8.50
N GLU A 371 6.18 -14.71 -8.78
CA GLU A 371 5.65 -15.05 -10.11
C GLU A 371 4.55 -14.09 -10.56
N VAL A 372 3.62 -13.72 -9.66
CA VAL A 372 2.59 -12.70 -9.92
C VAL A 372 3.24 -11.38 -10.32
N GLY A 373 4.22 -10.89 -9.55
CA GLY A 373 4.90 -9.65 -9.85
C GLY A 373 5.71 -9.68 -11.15
N ASN A 374 6.37 -10.80 -11.43
CA ASN A 374 7.10 -11.01 -12.69
C ASN A 374 6.16 -11.05 -13.90
N SER A 375 5.05 -11.77 -13.79
CA SER A 375 4.04 -11.90 -14.86
C SER A 375 3.35 -10.56 -15.15
N ALA A 376 3.19 -9.73 -14.11
CA ALA A 376 2.67 -8.37 -14.26
C ALA A 376 3.69 -7.37 -14.81
N GLY A 377 4.97 -7.75 -14.94
CA GLY A 377 6.03 -6.82 -15.33
C GLY A 377 6.27 -5.72 -14.30
N ALA A 378 6.03 -5.98 -13.02
CA ALA A 378 6.28 -5.03 -11.96
C ALA A 378 7.78 -4.69 -11.89
N TYR A 379 8.10 -3.39 -11.77
CA TYR A 379 9.50 -2.94 -11.74
C TYR A 379 10.21 -3.40 -10.46
N ARG A 380 9.55 -3.31 -9.31
CA ARG A 380 10.00 -3.83 -8.02
C ARG A 380 8.87 -4.52 -7.29
N ILE A 381 9.23 -5.49 -6.45
CA ILE A 381 8.33 -6.25 -5.59
C ILE A 381 8.84 -6.12 -4.15
N ILE A 382 7.96 -5.80 -3.21
CA ILE A 382 8.23 -5.90 -1.77
C ILE A 382 7.29 -6.95 -1.20
N LEU A 383 7.86 -7.99 -0.61
CA LEU A 383 7.12 -9.04 0.07
C LEU A 383 6.87 -8.64 1.52
N THR A 384 5.65 -8.85 2.01
CA THR A 384 5.23 -8.55 3.39
C THR A 384 4.26 -9.62 3.91
N HIS A 385 3.67 -9.41 5.09
CA HIS A 385 2.69 -10.30 5.72
C HIS A 385 3.20 -11.74 5.85
N PHE A 386 4.39 -11.88 6.44
CA PHE A 386 5.03 -13.18 6.62
C PHE A 386 4.42 -13.96 7.78
N SER A 387 4.26 -15.27 7.62
CA SER A 387 3.89 -16.14 8.74
C SER A 387 4.91 -16.07 9.85
N GLN A 388 4.43 -15.84 11.06
CA GLN A 388 5.28 -15.69 12.24
C GLN A 388 5.79 -17.00 12.81
N ARG A 389 5.27 -18.14 12.34
CA ARG A 389 5.78 -19.46 12.72
C ARG A 389 7.22 -19.67 12.24
N TYR A 390 7.63 -18.92 11.21
CA TYR A 390 8.96 -18.99 10.61
C TYR A 390 9.61 -17.61 10.67
N PRO A 391 10.22 -17.22 11.81
CA PRO A 391 10.82 -15.90 11.97
C PRO A 391 12.09 -15.70 11.11
N LYS A 392 12.54 -16.72 10.38
CA LYS A 392 13.70 -16.66 9.50
C LYS A 392 13.36 -15.85 8.24
N ILE A 393 14.33 -15.10 7.73
CA ILE A 393 14.19 -14.41 6.45
C ILE A 393 13.95 -15.43 5.35
N PRO A 394 12.97 -15.21 4.47
CA PRO A 394 12.82 -16.01 3.27
C PRO A 394 14.10 -16.00 2.44
N VAL A 395 14.75 -17.16 2.31
CA VAL A 395 15.93 -17.31 1.45
C VAL A 395 15.44 -17.75 0.08
N PHE A 396 15.56 -16.86 -0.90
CA PHE A 396 15.29 -17.16 -2.31
C PHE A 396 16.51 -16.87 -3.18
N ASP A 397 16.52 -17.49 -4.36
CA ASP A 397 17.64 -17.46 -5.29
C ASP A 397 18.02 -16.03 -5.72
N GLU A 398 19.31 -15.83 -6.00
CA GLU A 398 19.87 -14.55 -6.42
C GLU A 398 19.14 -13.96 -7.66
N VAL A 399 18.54 -14.82 -8.48
CA VAL A 399 17.73 -14.43 -9.64
C VAL A 399 16.51 -13.61 -9.22
N HIS A 400 15.82 -14.00 -8.16
CA HIS A 400 14.62 -13.31 -7.67
C HIS A 400 14.96 -12.06 -6.85
N MET A 401 16.15 -12.01 -6.24
CA MET A 401 16.64 -10.83 -5.52
C MET A 401 16.88 -9.61 -6.42
N ARG A 402 16.89 -9.78 -7.74
CA ARG A 402 17.09 -8.69 -8.71
C ARG A 402 15.97 -7.65 -8.71
N ASN A 403 14.74 -8.04 -8.38
CA ASN A 403 13.58 -7.15 -8.38
C ASN A 403 12.75 -7.26 -7.10
N THR A 404 12.99 -8.26 -6.25
CA THR A 404 12.18 -8.57 -5.08
C THR A 404 12.94 -8.25 -3.79
N CYS A 405 12.29 -7.53 -2.89
CA CYS A 405 12.77 -7.17 -1.56
C CYS A 405 11.88 -7.76 -0.47
N ILE A 406 12.44 -8.00 0.71
CA ILE A 406 11.73 -8.51 1.88
C ILE A 406 11.47 -7.34 2.82
N ALA A 407 10.22 -7.14 3.23
CA ALA A 407 9.86 -6.13 4.20
C ALA A 407 10.30 -6.52 5.62
N PHE A 408 10.70 -5.53 6.38
CA PHE A 408 10.87 -5.62 7.84
C PHE A 408 10.02 -4.53 8.48
N ASP A 409 9.59 -4.78 9.70
CA ASP A 409 8.99 -3.73 10.51
C ASP A 409 9.93 -2.52 10.56
N MET A 410 9.35 -1.33 10.41
CA MET A 410 10.02 -0.04 10.41
C MET A 410 10.89 0.24 9.18
N MET A 411 10.94 -0.68 8.21
CA MET A 411 11.62 -0.46 6.94
C MET A 411 10.98 0.73 6.22
N SER A 412 11.83 1.66 5.78
CA SER A 412 11.42 2.77 4.93
C SER A 412 12.06 2.62 3.55
N VAL A 413 11.24 2.78 2.52
CA VAL A 413 11.67 2.79 1.12
C VAL A 413 11.22 4.09 0.48
N ASN A 414 12.18 4.94 0.13
CA ASN A 414 11.91 6.12 -0.68
C ASN A 414 11.77 5.71 -2.14
N VAL A 415 10.83 6.32 -2.87
CA VAL A 415 10.61 6.02 -4.29
C VAL A 415 11.86 6.27 -5.15
N ALA A 416 12.70 7.24 -4.77
CA ALA A 416 13.96 7.54 -5.45
C ALA A 416 15.02 6.44 -5.29
N ASP A 417 14.89 5.59 -4.25
CA ASP A 417 15.85 4.55 -3.93
C ASP A 417 15.48 3.18 -4.52
N LEU A 418 14.31 3.06 -5.17
CA LEU A 418 13.87 1.81 -5.83
C LEU A 418 14.90 1.22 -6.81
N PRO A 419 15.66 2.01 -7.60
CA PRO A 419 16.71 1.47 -8.45
C PRO A 419 17.84 0.78 -7.68
N VAL A 420 18.16 1.29 -6.47
CA VAL A 420 19.27 0.82 -5.64
C VAL A 420 18.87 -0.37 -4.77
N LEU A 421 17.59 -0.50 -4.42
CA LEU A 421 17.07 -1.49 -3.46
C LEU A 421 17.60 -2.94 -3.67
N PRO A 422 17.62 -3.51 -4.90
CA PRO A 422 18.15 -4.85 -5.13
C PRO A 422 19.64 -5.01 -4.77
N ARG A 423 20.43 -3.94 -4.87
CA ARG A 423 21.88 -3.93 -4.56
C ARG A 423 22.16 -4.01 -3.07
N VAL A 424 21.17 -3.69 -2.23
CA VAL A 424 21.30 -3.70 -0.76
C VAL A 424 21.01 -5.09 -0.21
N LEU A 425 20.11 -5.84 -0.85
CA LEU A 425 19.61 -7.13 -0.37
C LEU A 425 20.69 -8.19 -0.11
N PRO A 426 21.72 -8.37 -0.95
CA PRO A 426 22.79 -9.34 -0.67
C PRO A 426 23.48 -9.07 0.67
N TYR A 427 23.63 -7.80 1.06
CA TYR A 427 24.25 -7.41 2.33
C TYR A 427 23.33 -7.68 3.53
N LEU A 428 22.00 -7.63 3.36
CA LEU A 428 21.08 -7.97 4.44
C LEU A 428 21.21 -9.44 4.86
N LYS A 429 21.62 -10.36 3.97
CA LYS A 429 21.86 -11.76 4.35
C LYS A 429 22.89 -11.91 5.47
N LEU A 430 23.86 -11.00 5.57
CA LEU A 430 24.91 -11.03 6.60
C LEU A 430 24.33 -10.89 8.02
N LEU A 431 23.30 -10.04 8.19
CA LEU A 431 22.66 -9.76 9.47
C LEU A 431 21.96 -10.99 10.09
N PHE A 432 21.69 -12.03 9.29
CA PHE A 432 20.89 -13.18 9.72
C PHE A 432 21.64 -14.51 9.56
N ARG A 433 22.96 -14.46 9.37
CA ARG A 433 23.82 -15.64 9.19
C ARG A 433 23.67 -16.65 10.34
N ASN A 434 23.59 -16.16 11.57
CA ASN A 434 23.50 -17.02 12.77
C ASN A 434 22.13 -17.72 12.91
N MET A 435 21.05 -17.16 12.37
CA MET A 435 19.73 -17.81 12.35
C MET A 435 19.64 -18.97 11.35
N VAL A 436 20.64 -19.09 10.46
CA VAL A 436 20.77 -20.18 9.48
C VAL A 436 21.57 -21.36 10.05
N GLU A 437 22.48 -21.11 11.00
CA GLU A 437 23.45 -22.11 11.49
C GLU A 437 23.00 -22.90 12.74
N GLU A 438 21.99 -22.45 13.50
CA GLU A 438 21.50 -23.14 14.71
C GLU A 438 20.88 -24.55 14.48
N ASP A 439 20.81 -25.04 13.24
CA ASP A 439 20.28 -26.37 12.87
C ASP A 439 21.36 -27.34 12.32
N ARG A 440 22.66 -27.15 12.64
CA ARG A 440 23.71 -28.14 12.33
C ARG A 440 24.12 -29.01 13.51
#